data_AF-A0A7J4DUS1-F1
#
_entry.id   AF-A0A7J4DUS1-F1
#
_cell.length_a   1.000
_cell.length_b   1.000
_cell.length_c   1.000
_cell.angle_alpha   90.00
_cell.angle_beta   90.00
_cell.angle_gamma   90.00
#
_symmetry.space_group_name_H-M   'P 1'
#
loop_
_entity.id
_entity.type
_entity.pdbx_description
1 polymer ?
#
loop_
_entity_poly.entity_id
_entity_poly.type
_entity_poly.pdbx_seq_one_letter_code
_entity_poly.pdbx_strand_id
1 'polypeptide(L)'
;VIVARALNVWREKLTAVYVDAVGVSSKLVSAIRKTGFRGTIVIETKADSKYVVVGAASIVAKVLRDRTIEELRRLYGVEGSGYPTDQRTLNWIKKAYIVSPYNPPPFIRRTWGVLRQIAPSWYVEKKVGKRHDNQRSLLDYLSS
;
A
#
# COMPACT_ATOMS: atom_id res chain seq x y z
N VAL A 1 8.37 -8.96 5.11
CA VAL A 1 9.64 -8.22 4.89
C VAL A 1 10.08 -7.45 6.13
N ILE A 2 9.27 -6.52 6.68
CA ILE A 2 9.69 -5.69 7.84
C ILE A 2 9.99 -6.54 9.09
N VAL A 3 9.06 -7.42 9.51
CA VAL A 3 9.28 -8.26 10.71
C VAL A 3 10.47 -9.21 10.53
N ALA A 4 10.63 -9.81 9.35
CA ALA A 4 11.79 -10.68 9.06
C ALA A 4 13.12 -9.91 9.17
N ARG A 5 13.18 -8.67 8.66
CA ARG A 5 14.36 -7.80 8.84
C ARG A 5 14.60 -7.44 10.30
N ALA A 6 13.54 -7.09 11.03
CA ALA A 6 13.65 -6.77 12.45
C ALA A 6 14.16 -7.97 13.26
N LEU A 7 13.69 -9.19 12.97
CA LEU A 7 14.20 -10.42 13.58
C LEU A 7 15.68 -10.64 13.30
N ASN A 8 16.16 -10.37 12.09
CA ASN A 8 17.59 -10.54 11.78
C ASN A 8 18.48 -9.58 12.59
N VAL A 9 18.00 -8.37 12.86
CA VAL A 9 18.74 -7.33 13.60
C VAL A 9 18.65 -7.55 15.11
N TRP A 10 17.45 -7.83 15.63
CA TRP A 10 17.16 -7.81 17.06
C TRP A 10 17.04 -9.21 17.68
N ARG A 11 16.88 -10.26 16.86
CA ARG A 11 16.76 -11.68 17.25
C ARG A 11 15.78 -11.87 18.41
N GLU A 12 16.23 -12.48 19.49
CA GLU A 12 15.44 -12.79 20.69
C GLU A 12 14.96 -11.55 21.45
N LYS A 13 15.54 -10.37 21.19
CA LYS A 13 15.08 -9.11 21.81
C LYS A 13 13.77 -8.61 21.23
N LEU A 14 13.33 -9.11 20.07
CA LEU A 14 12.02 -8.77 19.52
C LEU A 14 10.94 -9.63 20.18
N THR A 15 10.25 -9.06 21.16
CA THR A 15 9.25 -9.77 21.98
C THR A 15 7.81 -9.53 21.55
N ALA A 16 7.51 -8.38 20.93
CA ALA A 16 6.17 -8.02 20.50
C ALA A 16 6.16 -7.23 19.18
N VAL A 17 5.08 -7.40 18.40
CA VAL A 17 4.80 -6.67 17.16
C VAL A 17 3.38 -6.11 17.24
N TYR A 18 3.27 -4.80 17.08
CA TYR A 18 2.00 -4.07 17.06
C TYR A 18 1.78 -3.52 15.65
N VAL A 19 0.57 -3.72 15.11
CA VAL A 19 0.21 -3.28 13.77
C VAL A 19 -1.09 -2.51 13.78
N ASP A 20 -1.06 -1.29 13.24
CA ASP A 20 -2.27 -0.56 12.85
C ASP A 20 -2.81 -1.14 11.54
N ALA A 21 -4.00 -1.73 11.60
CA ALA A 21 -4.61 -2.41 10.47
C ALA A 21 -6.01 -1.89 10.18
N VAL A 22 -6.36 -1.82 8.90
CA VAL A 22 -7.74 -1.60 8.46
C VAL A 22 -8.48 -2.94 8.53
N GLY A 23 -8.76 -3.38 9.76
CA GLY A 23 -9.41 -4.65 10.08
C GLY A 23 -8.45 -5.76 10.54
N VAL A 24 -8.98 -6.71 11.30
CA VAL A 24 -8.22 -7.87 11.78
C VAL A 24 -7.97 -8.83 10.62
N SER A 25 -6.71 -9.23 10.42
CA SER A 25 -6.32 -10.11 9.31
C SER A 25 -5.56 -11.33 9.81
N SER A 26 -6.23 -12.49 9.83
CA SER A 26 -5.61 -13.79 10.10
C SER A 26 -4.46 -14.09 9.11
N LYS A 27 -4.57 -13.59 7.87
CA LYS A 27 -3.51 -13.67 6.86
C LYS A 27 -2.26 -12.92 7.29
N LEU A 28 -2.40 -11.74 7.89
CA LEU A 28 -1.27 -10.96 8.37
C LEU A 28 -0.59 -11.65 9.56
N VAL A 29 -1.35 -12.19 10.50
CA VAL A 29 -0.80 -13.01 11.59
C VAL A 29 0.00 -14.18 11.02
N SER A 30 -0.58 -14.94 10.09
CA SER A 30 0.11 -16.07 9.43
C SER A 30 1.38 -15.61 8.72
N ALA A 31 1.34 -14.49 8.00
CA ALA A 31 2.50 -13.94 7.31
C ALA A 31 3.61 -13.53 8.29
N ILE A 32 3.27 -12.96 9.45
CA ILE A 32 4.24 -12.63 10.51
C ILE A 32 4.82 -13.91 11.11
N ARG A 33 4.00 -14.90 11.44
CA ARG A 33 4.47 -16.20 11.98
C ARG A 33 5.41 -16.93 11.02
N LYS A 34 5.16 -16.87 9.72
CA LYS A 34 6.04 -17.43 8.67
C LYS A 34 7.45 -16.81 8.64
N THR A 35 7.65 -15.63 9.25
CA THR A 35 8.99 -15.05 9.40
C THR A 35 9.83 -15.69 10.50
N GLY A 36 9.26 -16.61 11.28
CA GLY A 36 9.90 -17.18 12.47
C GLY A 36 9.57 -16.43 13.77
N PHE A 37 8.79 -15.35 13.71
CA PHE A 37 8.42 -14.58 14.90
C PHE A 37 7.50 -15.38 15.84
N ARG A 38 7.99 -15.65 17.06
CA ARG A 38 7.25 -16.39 18.10
C ARG A 38 6.67 -15.52 19.23
N GLY A 39 6.98 -14.22 19.26
CA GLY A 39 6.47 -13.29 20.27
C GLY A 39 5.00 -12.89 20.11
N THR A 40 4.60 -11.88 20.88
CA THR A 40 3.22 -11.34 20.91
C THR A 40 2.91 -10.57 19.64
N ILE A 41 1.75 -10.84 19.02
CA ILE A 41 1.27 -10.13 17.83
C ILE A 41 -0.04 -9.43 18.19
N VAL A 42 -0.07 -8.10 18.10
CA VAL A 42 -1.27 -7.29 18.31
C VAL A 42 -1.62 -6.59 17.00
N ILE A 43 -2.82 -6.85 16.48
CA ILE A 43 -3.31 -6.26 15.24
C ILE A 43 -4.69 -5.69 15.51
N GLU A 44 -4.80 -4.36 15.48
CA GLU A 44 -6.04 -3.67 15.79
C GLU A 44 -6.20 -2.45 14.87
N THR A 45 -7.44 -1.97 14.80
CA THR A 45 -7.75 -0.69 14.18
C THR A 45 -7.38 0.46 15.13
N LYS A 46 -6.86 1.56 14.56
CA LYS A 46 -6.47 2.76 15.32
C LYS A 46 -5.39 2.47 16.36
N ALA A 47 -4.51 1.52 16.07
CA ALA A 47 -3.47 1.11 17.01
C ALA A 47 -2.46 2.24 17.28
N ASP A 48 -2.31 3.17 16.34
CA ASP A 48 -1.49 4.38 16.48
C ASP A 48 -1.95 5.31 17.61
N SER A 49 -3.25 5.36 17.88
CA SER A 49 -3.83 6.13 18.99
C SER A 49 -3.73 5.43 20.35
N LYS A 50 -3.58 4.09 20.36
CA LYS A 50 -3.55 3.27 21.58
C LYS A 50 -2.14 2.94 22.04
N TYR A 51 -1.21 2.77 21.11
CA TYR A 51 0.15 2.30 21.40
C TYR A 51 1.17 3.32 20.90
N VAL A 52 1.93 3.90 21.83
CA VAL A 52 2.96 4.92 21.55
C VAL A 52 3.94 4.44 20.48
N VAL A 53 4.33 3.15 20.51
CA VAL A 53 5.24 2.56 19.51
C VAL A 53 4.67 2.58 18.09
N VAL A 54 3.35 2.41 17.94
CA VAL A 54 2.67 2.47 16.64
C VAL A 54 2.49 3.93 16.21
N GLY A 55 2.18 4.82 17.15
CA GLY A 55 2.16 6.27 16.90
C GLY A 55 3.50 6.79 16.39
N ALA A 56 4.61 6.40 17.04
CA ALA A 56 5.96 6.73 16.61
C ALA A 56 6.26 6.21 15.19
N ALA A 57 5.92 4.95 14.89
CA ALA A 57 6.06 4.39 13.55
C ALA A 57 5.24 5.19 12.50
N SER A 58 4.03 5.61 12.86
CA SER A 58 3.16 6.46 12.04
C SER A 58 3.78 7.83 11.74
N ILE A 59 4.43 8.47 12.73
CA ILE A 59 5.13 9.74 12.54
C ILE A 59 6.30 9.55 11.56
N VAL A 60 7.15 8.55 11.80
CA VAL A 60 8.30 8.25 10.92
C VAL A 60 7.84 7.99 9.49
N ALA A 61 6.77 7.19 9.31
CA ALA A 61 6.22 6.90 8.00
C ALA A 61 5.71 8.15 7.27
N LYS A 62 5.00 9.05 7.98
CA LYS A 62 4.49 10.30 7.39
C LYS A 62 5.62 11.25 7.02
N VAL A 63 6.60 11.46 7.91
CA VAL A 63 7.76 12.33 7.65
C VAL A 63 8.57 11.85 6.45
N LEU A 64 8.84 10.54 6.35
CA LEU A 64 9.55 9.98 5.22
C LEU A 64 8.77 10.13 3.91
N ARG A 65 7.45 9.89 3.96
CA ARG A 65 6.57 10.08 2.80
C ARG A 65 6.62 11.51 2.29
N ASP A 66 6.49 12.49 3.19
CA ASP A 66 6.44 13.90 2.81
C ASP A 66 7.78 14.35 2.23
N ARG A 67 8.91 13.88 2.78
CA ARG A 67 10.25 14.09 2.20
C ARG A 67 10.37 13.51 0.80
N THR A 68 9.94 12.26 0.59
CA THR A 68 9.97 11.63 -0.74
C THR A 68 9.08 12.37 -1.75
N ILE A 69 7.91 12.86 -1.33
CA ILE A 69 7.06 13.69 -2.22
C ILE A 69 7.82 14.98 -2.59
N GLU A 70 8.48 15.62 -1.64
CA GLU A 70 9.24 16.84 -1.90
C GLU A 70 10.42 16.61 -2.86
N GLU A 71 11.12 15.49 -2.74
CA GLU A 71 12.13 15.07 -3.71
C GLU A 71 11.54 14.89 -5.12
N LEU A 72 10.37 14.25 -5.22
CA LEU A 72 9.66 14.13 -6.49
C LEU A 72 9.23 15.49 -7.05
N ARG A 73 8.88 16.47 -6.19
CA ARG A 73 8.58 17.84 -6.64
C ARG A 73 9.80 18.49 -7.27
N ARG A 74 10.96 18.33 -6.65
CA ARG A 74 12.23 18.88 -7.16
C ARG A 74 12.66 18.23 -8.47
N LEU A 75 12.55 16.91 -8.58
CA LEU A 75 13.05 16.15 -9.73
C LEU A 75 12.09 16.13 -10.93
N TYR A 76 10.78 16.09 -10.67
CA TYR A 76 9.77 15.87 -11.72
C TYR A 76 8.68 16.96 -11.76
N GLY A 77 8.76 17.97 -10.89
CA GLY A 77 7.75 19.03 -10.81
C GLY A 77 6.36 18.51 -10.40
N VAL A 78 6.28 17.42 -9.62
CA VAL A 78 4.97 16.84 -9.23
C VAL A 78 4.13 17.85 -8.44
N GLU A 79 2.83 17.85 -8.67
CA GLU A 79 1.89 18.69 -7.92
C GLU A 79 0.90 17.89 -7.07
N GLY A 80 0.46 18.50 -5.97
CA GLY A 80 -0.46 17.89 -5.02
C GLY A 80 0.19 16.89 -4.07
N SER A 81 -0.63 16.00 -3.55
CA SER A 81 -0.37 15.07 -2.45
C SER A 81 -0.09 13.63 -2.90
N GLY A 82 -0.31 13.33 -4.18
CA GLY A 82 -0.22 11.98 -4.73
C GLY A 82 -1.47 11.13 -4.52
N TYR A 83 -2.53 11.68 -3.92
CA TYR A 83 -3.80 10.97 -3.73
C TYR A 83 -4.67 11.02 -4.99
N PRO A 84 -5.52 10.00 -5.23
CA PRO A 84 -6.35 9.95 -6.42
C PRO A 84 -7.56 10.91 -6.32
N THR A 85 -7.80 11.46 -5.13
CA THR A 85 -8.82 12.48 -4.84
C THR A 85 -8.28 13.90 -4.94
N ASP A 86 -6.97 14.08 -5.09
CA ASP A 86 -6.36 15.40 -5.16
C ASP A 86 -6.32 15.91 -6.60
N GLN A 87 -7.08 16.97 -6.86
CA GLN A 87 -7.19 17.56 -8.19
C GLN A 87 -5.85 18.05 -8.75
N ARG A 88 -4.93 18.54 -7.90
CA ARG A 88 -3.60 18.98 -8.35
C ARG A 88 -2.77 17.81 -8.86
N THR A 89 -2.83 16.67 -8.17
CA THR A 89 -2.18 15.43 -8.61
C THR A 89 -2.78 14.92 -9.91
N LEU A 90 -4.11 14.91 -10.06
CA LEU A 90 -4.75 14.46 -11.30
C LEU A 90 -4.38 15.35 -12.49
N ASN A 91 -4.36 16.67 -12.28
CA ASN A 91 -3.99 17.64 -13.31
C ASN A 91 -2.52 17.47 -13.74
N TRP A 92 -1.62 17.27 -12.78
CA TRP A 92 -0.21 16.99 -13.09
C TRP A 92 -0.05 15.69 -13.88
N ILE A 93 -0.74 14.61 -13.50
CA ILE A 93 -0.71 13.34 -14.24
C ILE A 93 -1.18 13.54 -15.68
N LYS A 94 -2.30 14.24 -15.89
CA LYS A 94 -2.81 14.53 -17.25
C LYS A 94 -1.79 15.29 -18.09
N LYS A 95 -1.14 16.33 -17.53
CA LYS A 95 -0.09 17.09 -18.23
C LYS A 95 1.11 16.19 -18.58
N ALA A 96 1.60 15.41 -17.63
CA ALA A 96 2.73 14.51 -17.86
C ALA A 96 2.39 13.41 -18.88
N TYR A 97 1.14 12.95 -18.88
CA TYR A 97 0.64 11.96 -19.84
C TYR A 97 0.64 12.48 -21.29
N ILE A 98 0.25 13.73 -21.51
CA ILE A 98 0.29 14.37 -22.83
C ILE A 98 1.72 14.40 -23.39
N VAL A 99 2.70 14.69 -22.53
CA VAL A 99 4.11 14.76 -22.92
C VAL A 99 4.69 13.37 -23.19
N SER A 100 4.30 12.35 -22.42
CA SER A 100 4.87 11.00 -22.54
C SER A 100 3.82 9.89 -22.38
N PRO A 101 2.97 9.65 -23.39
CA PRO A 101 1.85 8.71 -23.27
C PRO A 101 2.28 7.26 -23.10
N TYR A 102 3.49 6.89 -23.53
CA TYR A 102 3.97 5.49 -23.49
C TYR A 102 5.09 5.25 -22.46
N ASN A 103 5.62 6.31 -21.82
CA ASN A 103 6.70 6.19 -20.85
C ASN A 103 6.30 6.84 -19.51
N PRO A 104 5.55 6.13 -18.64
CA PRO A 104 5.16 6.65 -17.35
C PRO A 104 6.37 6.89 -16.44
N PRO A 105 6.37 7.95 -15.61
CA PRO A 105 7.37 8.13 -14.57
C PRO A 105 7.41 6.91 -13.63
N PRO A 106 8.60 6.47 -13.18
CA PRO A 106 8.78 5.19 -12.48
C PRO A 106 8.06 5.11 -11.13
N PHE A 107 7.73 6.26 -10.53
CA PHE A 107 7.02 6.34 -9.25
C PHE A 107 5.48 6.25 -9.38
N ILE A 108 4.93 6.23 -10.60
CA ILE A 108 3.49 6.10 -10.82
C ILE A 108 3.02 4.67 -10.54
N ARG A 109 2.01 4.55 -9.68
CA ARG A 109 1.35 3.27 -9.37
C ARG A 109 0.39 2.88 -10.49
N ARG A 110 0.91 2.18 -11.49
CA ARG A 110 0.19 1.78 -12.71
C ARG A 110 -1.08 0.94 -12.49
N THR A 111 -1.25 0.33 -11.32
CA THR A 111 -2.44 -0.46 -10.98
C THR A 111 -3.60 0.35 -10.39
N TRP A 112 -3.44 1.67 -10.23
CA TRP A 112 -4.47 2.54 -9.68
C TRP A 112 -5.57 2.82 -10.70
N GLY A 113 -6.82 2.56 -10.30
CA GLY A 113 -7.99 2.64 -11.19
C GLY A 113 -8.21 4.01 -11.81
N VAL A 114 -7.79 5.09 -11.14
CA VAL A 114 -7.89 6.46 -11.66
C VAL A 114 -7.19 6.62 -13.01
N LEU A 115 -6.10 5.87 -13.26
CA LEU A 115 -5.36 5.91 -14.51
C LEU A 115 -6.17 5.38 -15.70
N ARG A 116 -7.17 4.49 -15.48
CA ARG A 116 -8.05 4.01 -16.56
C ARG A 116 -8.76 5.17 -17.28
N GLN A 117 -9.03 6.26 -16.57
CA GLN A 117 -9.72 7.42 -17.10
C GLN A 117 -8.76 8.53 -17.57
N ILE A 118 -7.69 8.80 -16.81
CA ILE A 118 -6.83 9.97 -17.06
C ILE A 118 -5.54 9.68 -17.83
N ALA A 119 -5.07 8.43 -17.83
CA ALA A 119 -3.83 7.99 -18.47
C ALA A 119 -3.90 6.49 -18.85
N PRO A 120 -4.73 6.10 -19.84
CA PRO A 120 -5.08 4.69 -20.07
C PRO A 120 -3.89 3.80 -20.41
N SER A 121 -2.95 4.26 -21.24
CA SER A 121 -1.75 3.47 -21.60
C SER A 121 -0.76 3.31 -20.44
N TRP A 122 -0.84 4.14 -19.40
CA TRP A 122 -0.05 3.95 -18.18
C TRP A 122 -0.65 2.89 -17.26
N TYR A 123 -1.95 2.62 -17.38
CA TYR A 123 -2.64 1.67 -16.52
C TYR A 123 -2.25 0.21 -16.81
N VAL A 124 -2.16 -0.60 -15.75
CA VAL A 124 -1.91 -2.05 -15.83
C VAL A 124 -2.91 -2.76 -14.93
N GLU A 125 -3.57 -3.79 -15.47
CA GLU A 125 -4.49 -4.60 -14.71
C GLU A 125 -3.78 -5.36 -13.59
N LYS A 126 -4.43 -5.41 -12.43
CA LYS A 126 -3.96 -6.26 -11.33
C LYS A 126 -4.17 -7.71 -11.75
N LYS A 127 -3.09 -8.48 -11.83
CA LYS A 127 -3.20 -9.95 -11.86
C LYS A 127 -3.81 -10.40 -10.53
N VAL A 128 -5.11 -10.66 -10.52
CA VAL A 128 -5.77 -11.31 -9.38
C VAL A 128 -5.28 -12.76 -9.40
N GLY A 129 -4.49 -13.16 -8.40
CA GLY A 129 -4.18 -14.58 -8.21
C GLY A 129 -5.50 -15.34 -8.03
N LYS A 130 -5.65 -16.51 -8.66
CA LYS A 130 -6.85 -17.37 -8.54
C LYS A 130 -7.26 -17.41 -7.07
N ARG A 131 -8.43 -16.84 -6.75
CA ARG A 131 -9.14 -17.22 -5.53
C ARG A 131 -9.46 -18.70 -5.73
N HIS A 132 -9.11 -19.56 -4.78
CA HIS A 132 -9.83 -20.81 -4.62
C HIS A 132 -11.24 -20.43 -4.19
N ASP A 133 -12.08 -20.06 -5.15
CA ASP A 133 -13.47 -19.70 -4.96
C ASP A 133 -14.29 -20.95 -5.26
N ASN A 134 -14.61 -21.72 -4.22
CA ASN A 134 -15.50 -22.86 -4.32
C ASN A 134 -16.96 -22.42 -4.11
N GLN A 135 -17.29 -21.16 -4.43
CA GLN A 135 -18.64 -20.61 -4.36
C GLN A 135 -19.08 -20.22 -5.76
N ARG A 136 -20.04 -20.99 -6.30
CA ARG A 136 -20.76 -20.65 -7.53
C ARG A 136 -21.42 -19.29 -7.34
N SER A 137 -21.36 -18.46 -8.36
CA SER A 137 -22.01 -17.15 -8.35
C SER A 137 -23.52 -17.32 -8.44
N LEU A 138 -24.28 -16.35 -7.92
CA LEU A 138 -25.75 -16.34 -8.05
C LEU A 138 -26.22 -16.39 -9.52
N LEU A 139 -25.39 -15.95 -10.45
CA LEU A 139 -25.67 -16.02 -11.89
C LEU A 139 -25.69 -17.46 -12.40
N ASP A 140 -24.89 -18.35 -11.81
CA ASP A 140 -24.85 -19.78 -12.20
C ASP A 140 -26.14 -20.52 -11.83
N TYR A 141 -26.88 -20.01 -10.83
CA TYR A 141 -28.18 -20.56 -10.39
C TYR A 141 -29.36 -20.07 -11.23
N LEU A 142 -29.26 -18.88 -11.85
CA LEU A 142 -30.32 -18.33 -12.68
C LEU A 142 -30.31 -18.91 -14.10
N SER A 143 -29.20 -19.53 -14.50
CA SER A 143 -29.04 -20.22 -15.78
C SER A 143 -29.28 -21.74 -15.71
N SER A 144 -29.78 -22.26 -14.58
CA SER A 144 -30.16 -23.66 -14.37
C SER A 144 -31.68 -23.78 -14.32
#